data_AF-A0A524AJU6-F1
#
_entry.id   AF-A0A524AJU6-F1
#
_cell.length_a   1.000
_cell.length_b   1.000
_cell.length_c   1.000
_cell.angle_alpha   90.00
_cell.angle_beta   90.00
_cell.angle_gamma   90.00
#
_symmetry.space_group_name_H-M   'P 1'
#
loop_
_entity.id
_entity.type
_entity.pdbx_description
1 polymer ?
#
loop_
_entity_poly.entity_id
_entity_poly.type
_entity_poly.pdbx_seq_one_letter_code
_entity_poly.pdbx_strand_id
1 'polypeptide(L)'
;MQMLGYGEDALTLWAMKNKLDAILEAMNDSSDPRTCQIFFRPSFGRRGGDKSPQFGEFDFIILSQDRLYLGESKWDRSSEKLEDDVLELRAEQKRRHEIFRFYVEQWAFGSHSSWGEFTNEAKLQLNGIEKPLAPENSLLASNLQTVLGVIRKYYASLPDIRDVLLYLFDGATVEQLPQKASEDFDLVCIDYSEDTFDNFIRMEI
;
A
#
# COMPACT_ATOMS: atom_id res chain seq x y z
N MET A 1 0.85 14.18 24.14
CA MET A 1 1.67 15.11 23.31
C MET A 1 0.93 15.30 22.00
N GLN A 2 0.93 16.50 21.40
CA GLN A 2 0.28 16.75 20.12
C GLN A 2 1.32 16.89 19.00
N MET A 3 1.10 16.18 17.89
CA MET A 3 1.83 16.38 16.64
C MET A 3 0.93 17.06 15.61
N LEU A 4 1.53 17.95 14.81
CA LEU A 4 0.88 18.60 13.67
C LEU A 4 1.56 18.11 12.39
N GLY A 5 0.78 17.48 11.52
CA GLY A 5 1.24 16.94 10.24
C GLY A 5 0.73 17.76 9.06
N TYR A 6 1.47 17.77 7.96
CA TYR A 6 1.03 18.37 6.70
C TYR A 6 1.37 17.43 5.55
N GLY A 7 0.49 17.38 4.55
CA GLY A 7 0.70 16.57 3.35
C GLY A 7 0.05 15.20 3.43
N GLU A 8 0.00 14.56 2.27
CA GLU A 8 -0.55 13.22 2.03
C GLU A 8 -0.01 12.19 3.03
N ASP A 9 1.31 12.12 3.20
CA ASP A 9 1.94 11.17 4.12
C ASP A 9 1.45 11.30 5.57
N ALA A 10 1.29 12.55 6.05
CA ALA A 10 0.85 12.79 7.41
C ALA A 10 -0.63 12.42 7.61
N LEU A 11 -1.45 12.67 6.60
CA LEU A 11 -2.85 12.25 6.61
C LEU A 11 -2.99 10.74 6.51
N THR A 12 -2.18 10.07 5.70
CA THR A 12 -2.17 8.61 5.62
C THR A 12 -1.79 8.00 6.97
N LEU A 13 -0.77 8.54 7.65
CA LEU A 13 -0.42 8.10 9.00
C LEU A 13 -1.56 8.34 9.99
N TRP A 14 -2.20 9.53 9.95
CA TRP A 14 -3.36 9.84 10.78
C TRP A 14 -4.53 8.88 10.53
N ALA A 15 -4.83 8.56 9.26
CA ALA A 15 -5.93 7.68 8.89
C ALA A 15 -5.65 6.24 9.36
N MET A 16 -4.44 5.73 9.15
CA MET A 16 -4.03 4.42 9.66
C MET A 16 -4.14 4.34 11.20
N LYS A 17 -3.93 5.45 11.90
CA LYS A 17 -3.98 5.49 13.37
C LYS A 17 -5.40 5.62 13.91
N ASN A 18 -6.22 6.47 13.31
CA ASN A 18 -7.48 6.94 13.90
C ASN A 18 -8.73 6.43 13.18
N LYS A 19 -8.58 5.91 11.96
CA LYS A 19 -9.69 5.53 11.08
C LYS A 19 -9.54 4.11 10.52
N LEU A 20 -8.67 3.28 11.11
CA LEU A 20 -8.44 1.92 10.62
C LEU A 20 -9.72 1.06 10.64
N ASP A 21 -10.55 1.23 11.66
CA ASP A 21 -11.88 0.62 11.76
C ASP A 21 -12.77 1.00 10.57
N ALA A 22 -12.89 2.29 10.26
CA ALA A 22 -13.65 2.78 9.13
C ALA A 22 -13.10 2.29 7.78
N ILE A 23 -11.76 2.21 7.66
CA ILE A 23 -11.09 1.71 6.46
C ILE A 23 -11.42 0.22 6.24
N LEU A 24 -11.31 -0.60 7.29
CA LEU A 24 -11.65 -2.03 7.21
C LEU A 24 -13.15 -2.24 6.90
N GLU A 25 -14.03 -1.46 7.53
CA GLU A 25 -15.47 -1.51 7.26
C GLU A 25 -15.79 -1.20 5.79
N ALA A 26 -15.19 -0.14 5.23
CA ALA A 26 -15.37 0.24 3.82
C ALA A 26 -14.93 -0.88 2.85
N MET A 27 -13.95 -1.69 3.23
CA MET A 27 -13.47 -2.84 2.46
C MET A 27 -14.22 -4.14 2.79
N ASN A 28 -15.33 -4.07 3.55
CA ASN A 28 -16.07 -5.22 4.06
C ASN A 28 -15.16 -6.25 4.76
N ASP A 29 -14.27 -5.76 5.62
CA ASP A 29 -13.37 -6.57 6.45
C ASP A 29 -13.76 -6.43 7.92
N SER A 30 -14.13 -7.55 8.55
CA SER A 30 -14.55 -7.61 9.95
C SER A 30 -13.40 -7.85 10.93
N SER A 31 -12.14 -7.74 10.48
CA SER A 31 -10.96 -7.91 11.34
C SER A 31 -10.96 -6.90 12.49
N ASP A 32 -10.49 -7.33 13.66
CA ASP A 32 -10.27 -6.41 14.79
C ASP A 32 -9.05 -5.51 14.48
N PRO A 33 -9.21 -4.18 14.40
CA PRO A 33 -8.11 -3.25 14.11
C PRO A 33 -6.90 -3.41 15.03
N ARG A 34 -7.11 -3.88 16.27
CA ARG A 34 -6.04 -4.09 17.27
C ARG A 34 -5.16 -5.31 16.97
N THR A 35 -5.64 -6.21 16.12
CA THR A 35 -4.90 -7.40 15.69
C THR A 35 -4.16 -7.17 14.38
N CYS A 36 -4.56 -6.16 13.61
CA CYS A 36 -3.90 -5.78 12.37
C CYS A 36 -2.46 -5.32 12.59
N GLN A 37 -1.62 -5.57 11.60
CA GLN A 37 -0.29 -4.97 11.52
C GLN A 37 -0.19 -4.06 10.29
N ILE A 38 0.50 -2.93 10.44
CA ILE A 38 0.62 -1.93 9.38
C ILE A 38 2.09 -1.65 9.12
N PHE A 39 2.50 -1.76 7.85
CA PHE A 39 3.71 -1.11 7.38
C PHE A 39 3.32 0.27 6.86
N PHE A 40 3.81 1.31 7.52
CA PHE A 40 3.68 2.67 7.01
C PHE A 40 4.91 3.02 6.17
N ARG A 41 4.70 3.38 4.91
CA ARG A 41 5.75 3.77 3.95
C ARG A 41 6.90 2.77 3.73
N PRO A 42 6.65 1.47 3.51
CA PRO A 42 7.71 0.54 3.18
C PRO A 42 8.31 0.86 1.80
N SER A 43 9.61 1.19 1.79
CA SER A 43 10.33 1.63 0.59
C SER A 43 11.19 0.51 -0.02
N PHE A 44 11.01 0.28 -1.31
CA PHE A 44 11.72 -0.69 -2.16
C PHE A 44 12.54 0.00 -3.26
N GLY A 45 12.96 1.24 -2.99
CA GLY A 45 13.87 2.03 -3.83
C GLY A 45 13.17 2.85 -4.91
N ARG A 46 13.81 3.96 -5.34
CA ARG A 46 13.19 4.98 -6.21
C ARG A 46 13.59 4.90 -7.68
N ARG A 47 14.56 4.05 -8.03
CA ARG A 47 15.04 3.88 -9.42
C ARG A 47 14.22 2.79 -10.12
N GLY A 48 12.91 2.98 -10.19
CA GLY A 48 12.00 2.08 -10.91
C GLY A 48 12.29 2.10 -12.41
N GLY A 49 12.35 0.93 -13.03
CA GLY A 49 12.59 0.76 -14.46
C GLY A 49 12.79 -0.71 -14.80
N ASP A 50 12.73 -1.05 -16.09
CA ASP A 50 12.74 -2.44 -16.56
C ASP A 50 14.02 -3.19 -16.19
N LYS A 51 15.15 -2.48 -16.11
CA LYS A 51 16.47 -3.04 -15.78
C LYS A 51 16.83 -2.93 -14.30
N SER A 52 15.91 -2.49 -13.46
CA SER A 52 16.14 -2.27 -12.03
C SER A 52 15.25 -3.18 -11.21
N PRO A 53 15.75 -3.78 -10.11
CA PRO A 53 14.91 -4.55 -9.21
C PRO A 53 14.05 -3.66 -8.30
N GLN A 54 14.34 -2.36 -8.24
CA GLN A 54 13.55 -1.40 -7.46
C GLN A 54 12.21 -1.14 -8.12
N PHE A 55 11.20 -0.87 -7.29
CA PHE A 55 9.83 -0.68 -7.75
C PHE A 55 9.02 0.34 -6.94
N GLY A 56 9.66 1.11 -6.07
CA GLY A 56 9.02 2.22 -5.37
C GLY A 56 8.69 1.92 -3.91
N GLU A 57 7.80 2.71 -3.35
CA GLU A 57 7.33 2.72 -1.96
C GLU A 57 5.79 2.64 -1.93
N PHE A 58 5.22 1.83 -1.06
CA PHE A 58 3.77 1.92 -0.80
C PHE A 58 3.51 2.98 0.25
N ASP A 59 2.35 3.63 0.24
CA ASP A 59 2.00 4.53 1.33
C ASP A 59 1.69 3.74 2.61
N PHE A 60 1.02 2.59 2.45
CA PHE A 60 0.80 1.64 3.52
C PHE A 60 0.62 0.21 3.01
N ILE A 61 0.84 -0.76 3.91
CA ILE A 61 0.41 -2.16 3.74
C ILE A 61 -0.29 -2.57 5.03
N ILE A 62 -1.53 -3.07 4.94
CA ILE A 62 -2.29 -3.56 6.10
C ILE A 62 -2.35 -5.08 6.04
N LEU A 63 -1.99 -5.72 7.15
CA LEU A 63 -2.21 -7.13 7.38
C LEU A 63 -3.45 -7.26 8.26
N SER A 64 -4.58 -7.66 7.67
CA SER A 64 -5.82 -8.00 8.39
C SER A 64 -5.91 -9.50 8.59
N GLN A 65 -6.97 -10.05 9.18
CA GLN A 65 -7.06 -11.47 9.53
C GLN A 65 -6.80 -12.40 8.33
N ASP A 66 -7.47 -12.15 7.21
CA ASP A 66 -7.42 -13.02 6.02
C ASP A 66 -6.98 -12.28 4.74
N ARG A 67 -6.72 -10.95 4.83
CA ARG A 67 -6.43 -10.10 3.68
C ARG A 67 -5.18 -9.26 3.87
N LEU A 68 -4.38 -9.19 2.80
CA LEU A 68 -3.25 -8.28 2.68
C LEU A 68 -3.64 -7.11 1.77
N TYR A 69 -3.72 -5.92 2.33
CA TYR A 69 -4.04 -4.72 1.58
C TYR A 69 -2.76 -3.98 1.18
N LEU A 70 -2.60 -3.76 -0.12
CA LEU A 70 -1.55 -2.92 -0.68
C LEU A 70 -2.14 -1.53 -0.94
N GLY A 71 -1.61 -0.51 -0.27
CA GLY A 71 -2.23 0.80 -0.21
C GLY A 71 -1.46 1.91 -0.90
N GLU A 72 -2.17 2.69 -1.70
CA GLU A 72 -1.77 4.02 -2.17
C GLU A 72 -2.77 5.03 -1.60
N SER A 73 -2.32 6.27 -1.39
CA SER A 73 -3.12 7.34 -0.83
C SER A 73 -3.10 8.55 -1.75
N LYS A 74 -4.21 9.30 -1.73
CA LYS A 74 -4.38 10.59 -2.39
C LYS A 74 -5.17 11.50 -1.47
N TRP A 75 -4.99 12.80 -1.62
CA TRP A 75 -5.77 13.79 -0.89
C TRP A 75 -6.34 14.87 -1.81
N ASP A 76 -7.43 15.48 -1.37
CA ASP A 76 -8.18 16.55 -2.03
C ASP A 76 -7.38 17.80 -2.40
N ARG A 77 -6.23 18.02 -1.75
CA ARG A 77 -5.31 19.13 -2.06
C ARG A 77 -4.19 18.74 -3.04
N SER A 78 -4.15 17.49 -3.51
CA SER A 78 -3.24 17.07 -4.58
C SER A 78 -3.71 17.57 -5.94
N SER A 79 -2.77 17.72 -6.88
CA SER A 79 -3.07 18.10 -8.26
C SER A 79 -3.61 16.94 -9.11
N GLU A 80 -4.02 15.83 -8.49
CA GLU A 80 -4.49 14.67 -9.24
C GLU A 80 -5.81 14.99 -9.94
N LYS A 81 -5.97 14.45 -11.14
CA LYS A 81 -7.12 14.71 -11.98
C LYS A 81 -8.19 13.66 -11.68
N LEU A 82 -9.38 14.12 -11.36
CA LEU A 82 -10.60 13.33 -11.51
C LEU A 82 -10.99 13.41 -13.00
N GLU A 83 -10.95 12.29 -13.69
CA GLU A 83 -11.51 12.16 -15.04
C GLU A 83 -12.74 11.26 -14.93
N ASP A 84 -13.91 11.79 -15.29
CA ASP A 84 -15.21 11.09 -15.22
C ASP A 84 -15.50 10.42 -13.85
N ASP A 85 -15.24 11.14 -12.76
CA ASP A 85 -15.40 10.69 -11.36
C ASP A 85 -14.50 9.50 -10.94
N VAL A 86 -13.49 9.19 -11.76
CA VAL A 86 -12.48 8.17 -11.49
C VAL A 86 -11.20 8.82 -11.00
N LEU A 87 -10.70 8.35 -9.86
CA LEU A 87 -9.38 8.70 -9.37
C LEU A 87 -8.33 7.76 -9.97
N GLU A 88 -7.58 8.25 -10.97
CA GLU A 88 -6.63 7.43 -11.71
C GLU A 88 -5.26 7.35 -11.02
N LEU A 89 -4.75 6.12 -10.83
CA LEU A 89 -3.40 5.83 -10.41
C LEU A 89 -2.48 5.72 -11.63
N ARG A 90 -1.26 6.20 -11.45
CA ARG A 90 -0.24 6.14 -12.50
C ARG A 90 0.21 4.71 -12.73
N ALA A 91 0.66 4.40 -13.94
CA ALA A 91 1.06 3.05 -14.32
C ALA A 91 2.16 2.46 -13.42
N GLU A 92 3.07 3.29 -12.89
CA GLU A 92 4.10 2.84 -11.95
C GLU A 92 3.54 2.40 -10.59
N GLN A 93 2.42 2.97 -10.14
CA GLN A 93 1.74 2.57 -8.90
C GLN A 93 1.11 1.20 -9.10
N LYS A 94 0.35 0.99 -10.18
CA LYS A 94 -0.22 -0.32 -10.54
C LYS A 94 0.86 -1.41 -10.65
N ARG A 95 1.94 -1.11 -11.38
CA ARG A 95 3.05 -2.06 -11.59
C ARG A 95 3.76 -2.45 -10.28
N ARG A 96 3.87 -1.54 -9.31
CA ARG A 96 4.45 -1.82 -7.99
C ARG A 96 3.62 -2.86 -7.23
N HIS A 97 2.30 -2.79 -7.31
CA HIS A 97 1.40 -3.76 -6.69
C HIS A 97 1.58 -5.15 -7.31
N GLU A 98 1.62 -5.25 -8.65
CA GLU A 98 1.90 -6.51 -9.37
C GLU A 98 3.24 -7.13 -8.94
N ILE A 99 4.29 -6.31 -8.86
CA ILE A 99 5.62 -6.76 -8.45
C ILE A 99 5.60 -7.27 -7.01
N PHE A 100 4.97 -6.55 -6.09
CA PHE A 100 4.93 -6.94 -4.69
C PHE A 100 4.10 -8.21 -4.49
N ARG A 101 2.97 -8.34 -5.20
CA ARG A 101 2.14 -9.56 -5.22
C ARG A 101 2.97 -10.78 -5.63
N PHE A 102 3.78 -10.66 -6.69
CA PHE A 102 4.72 -11.71 -7.10
C PHE A 102 5.69 -12.10 -5.97
N TYR A 103 6.26 -11.13 -5.25
CA TYR A 103 7.13 -11.45 -4.10
C TYR A 103 6.38 -12.14 -2.97
N VAL A 104 5.13 -11.76 -2.67
CA VAL A 104 4.33 -12.45 -1.65
C VAL A 104 4.08 -13.90 -2.08
N GLU A 105 3.62 -14.13 -3.30
CA GLU A 105 3.28 -15.46 -3.81
C GLU A 105 4.51 -16.37 -3.95
N GLN A 106 5.58 -15.87 -4.56
CA GLN A 106 6.74 -16.69 -4.91
C GLN A 106 7.76 -16.77 -3.78
N TRP A 107 7.97 -15.71 -3.00
CA TRP A 107 8.93 -15.73 -1.90
C TRP A 107 8.29 -16.06 -0.55
N ALA A 108 7.25 -15.32 -0.14
CA ALA A 108 6.68 -15.49 1.20
C ALA A 108 5.94 -16.83 1.34
N PHE A 109 5.23 -17.25 0.30
CA PHE A 109 4.40 -18.47 0.28
C PHE A 109 4.82 -19.51 -0.77
N GLY A 110 5.92 -19.26 -1.50
CA GLY A 110 6.48 -20.23 -2.43
C GLY A 110 7.37 -21.28 -1.75
N SER A 111 7.97 -22.14 -2.56
CA SER A 111 8.76 -23.28 -2.08
C SER A 111 10.25 -23.00 -1.87
N HIS A 112 10.72 -21.78 -2.13
CA HIS A 112 12.15 -21.47 -2.06
C HIS A 112 12.67 -21.44 -0.62
N SER A 113 13.84 -22.04 -0.41
CA SER A 113 14.46 -22.15 0.92
C SER A 113 15.41 -20.99 1.24
N SER A 114 15.88 -20.27 0.22
CA SER A 114 16.84 -19.17 0.36
C SER A 114 16.64 -18.09 -0.71
N TRP A 115 17.05 -16.85 -0.42
CA TRP A 115 16.87 -15.74 -1.36
C TRP A 115 17.66 -15.96 -2.64
N GLY A 116 18.87 -16.50 -2.53
CA GLY A 116 19.68 -16.92 -3.68
C GLY A 116 18.94 -17.90 -4.60
N GLU A 117 18.34 -18.97 -4.04
CA GLU A 117 17.52 -19.94 -4.79
C GLU A 117 16.35 -19.24 -5.52
N PHE A 118 15.58 -18.43 -4.78
CA PHE A 118 14.47 -17.68 -5.34
C PHE A 118 14.91 -16.77 -6.50
N THR A 119 16.02 -16.05 -6.37
CA THR A 119 16.50 -15.17 -7.45
C THR A 119 17.02 -15.93 -8.67
N ASN A 120 17.43 -17.19 -8.52
CA ASN A 120 17.89 -18.02 -9.63
C ASN A 120 16.73 -18.69 -10.37
N GLU A 121 15.69 -19.10 -9.64
CA GLU A 121 14.60 -19.92 -10.18
C GLU A 121 13.39 -19.09 -10.59
N ALA A 122 13.01 -18.09 -9.80
CA ALA A 122 11.81 -17.31 -10.04
C ALA A 122 12.01 -16.31 -11.18
N LYS A 123 10.94 -16.09 -11.96
CA LYS A 123 10.94 -15.22 -13.14
C LYS A 123 9.79 -14.22 -13.07
N LEU A 124 10.12 -12.98 -12.76
CA LEU A 124 9.18 -11.87 -12.76
C LEU A 124 9.05 -11.31 -14.19
N GLN A 125 7.92 -11.60 -14.82
CA GLN A 125 7.57 -11.09 -16.15
C GLN A 125 6.50 -10.02 -16.03
N LEU A 126 6.75 -8.83 -16.57
CA LEU A 126 5.79 -7.73 -16.60
C LEU A 126 5.67 -7.23 -18.03
N ASN A 127 4.48 -7.35 -18.63
CA ASN A 127 4.23 -6.97 -20.03
C ASN A 127 5.24 -7.59 -21.01
N GLY A 128 5.61 -8.86 -20.77
CA GLY A 128 6.57 -9.61 -21.60
C GLY A 128 8.04 -9.22 -21.39
N ILE A 129 8.35 -8.41 -20.38
CA ILE A 129 9.73 -8.04 -20.02
C ILE A 129 10.10 -8.70 -18.69
N GLU A 130 11.21 -9.44 -18.69
CA GLU A 130 11.80 -9.98 -17.46
C GLU A 130 12.40 -8.84 -16.63
N LYS A 131 11.84 -8.60 -15.45
CA LYS A 131 12.37 -7.63 -14.51
C LYS A 131 13.35 -8.34 -13.56
N PRO A 132 14.55 -7.78 -13.31
CA PRO A 132 15.50 -8.39 -12.40
C PRO A 132 14.95 -8.42 -10.97
N LEU A 133 15.22 -9.50 -10.25
CA LEU A 133 14.92 -9.62 -8.82
C LEU A 133 16.02 -8.95 -7.98
N ALA A 134 15.70 -8.58 -6.74
CA ALA A 134 16.68 -7.93 -5.86
C ALA A 134 17.85 -8.89 -5.56
N PRO A 135 19.11 -8.49 -5.76
CA PRO A 135 20.25 -9.34 -5.45
C PRO A 135 20.32 -9.67 -3.95
N GLU A 136 20.67 -10.90 -3.60
CA GLU A 136 20.67 -11.43 -2.21
C GLU A 136 21.39 -10.51 -1.20
N ASN A 137 22.55 -9.98 -1.57
CA ASN A 137 23.36 -9.14 -0.68
C ASN A 137 23.02 -7.64 -0.77
N SER A 138 21.86 -7.27 -1.31
CA SER A 138 21.43 -5.89 -1.45
C SER A 138 20.54 -5.42 -0.29
N LEU A 139 20.57 -4.11 0.01
CA LEU A 139 19.64 -3.50 0.96
C LEU A 139 18.18 -3.75 0.57
N LEU A 140 17.88 -3.76 -0.73
CA LEU A 140 16.54 -4.04 -1.24
C LEU A 140 16.09 -5.47 -0.86
N ALA A 141 16.94 -6.47 -1.04
CA ALA A 141 16.63 -7.85 -0.64
C ALA A 141 16.45 -7.97 0.88
N SER A 142 17.24 -7.25 1.68
CA SER A 142 17.08 -7.21 3.14
C SER A 142 15.73 -6.61 3.55
N ASN A 143 15.34 -5.48 2.94
CA ASN A 143 14.06 -4.84 3.20
C ASN A 143 12.88 -5.74 2.79
N LEU A 144 12.96 -6.35 1.60
CA LEU A 144 11.95 -7.29 1.11
C LEU A 144 11.83 -8.49 2.05
N GLN A 145 12.93 -9.14 2.41
CA GLN A 145 12.92 -10.27 3.34
C GLN A 145 12.31 -9.92 4.70
N THR A 146 12.55 -8.70 5.18
CA THR A 146 11.96 -8.21 6.43
C THR A 146 10.44 -8.10 6.31
N VAL A 147 9.93 -7.36 5.32
CA VAL A 147 8.49 -7.15 5.13
C VAL A 147 7.79 -8.48 4.83
N LEU A 148 8.31 -9.24 3.87
CA LEU A 148 7.74 -10.54 3.46
C LEU A 148 7.82 -11.58 4.58
N GLY A 149 8.85 -11.53 5.41
CA GLY A 149 8.99 -12.41 6.57
C GLY A 149 7.96 -12.12 7.67
N VAL A 150 7.58 -10.85 7.87
CA VAL A 150 6.46 -10.49 8.75
C VAL A 150 5.14 -10.98 8.17
N ILE A 151 4.90 -10.75 6.87
CA ILE A 151 3.70 -11.23 6.17
C ILE A 151 3.58 -12.77 6.31
N ARG A 152 4.65 -13.52 6.01
CA ARG A 152 4.67 -14.98 6.13
C ARG A 152 4.37 -15.48 7.55
N LYS A 153 4.84 -14.75 8.58
CA LYS A 153 4.57 -15.12 9.98
C LYS A 153 3.15 -14.79 10.40
N TYR A 154 2.55 -13.78 9.79
CA TYR A 154 1.21 -13.32 10.11
C TYR A 154 0.14 -14.29 9.58
N TYR A 155 0.29 -14.80 8.36
CA TYR A 155 -0.69 -15.70 7.74
C TYR A 155 -0.24 -17.16 7.71
N ALA A 156 -1.19 -18.08 7.95
CA ALA A 156 -0.95 -19.52 7.82
C ALA A 156 -0.89 -20.00 6.36
N SER A 157 -1.50 -19.25 5.45
CA SER A 157 -1.54 -19.50 3.99
C SER A 157 -1.49 -18.18 3.24
N LEU A 158 -1.33 -18.23 1.91
CA LEU A 158 -1.41 -17.04 1.05
C LEU A 158 -2.73 -16.29 1.32
N PRO A 159 -2.69 -15.02 1.79
CA PRO A 159 -3.90 -14.23 2.02
C PRO A 159 -4.55 -13.78 0.70
N ASP A 160 -5.80 -13.32 0.77
CA ASP A 160 -6.41 -12.57 -0.33
C ASP A 160 -5.73 -11.18 -0.42
N ILE A 161 -5.07 -10.90 -1.54
CA ILE A 161 -4.30 -9.66 -1.73
C ILE A 161 -5.15 -8.67 -2.50
N ARG A 162 -5.41 -7.51 -1.89
CA ARG A 162 -6.29 -6.45 -2.40
C ARG A 162 -5.53 -5.15 -2.58
N ASP A 163 -5.81 -4.46 -3.67
CA ASP A 163 -5.22 -3.17 -4.00
C ASP A 163 -6.18 -2.06 -3.59
N VAL A 164 -5.72 -1.11 -2.79
CA VAL A 164 -6.56 -0.11 -2.12
C VAL A 164 -6.07 1.29 -2.45
N LEU A 165 -7.01 2.16 -2.81
CA LEU A 165 -6.78 3.58 -2.94
C LEU A 165 -7.51 4.34 -1.84
N LEU A 166 -6.74 4.93 -0.92
CA LEU A 166 -7.26 5.77 0.14
C LEU A 166 -7.37 7.22 -0.34
N TYR A 167 -8.58 7.76 -0.42
CA TYR A 167 -8.83 9.16 -0.74
C TYR A 167 -9.17 9.96 0.53
N LEU A 168 -8.33 10.92 0.87
CA LEU A 168 -8.42 11.75 2.07
C LEU A 168 -9.03 13.11 1.70
N PHE A 169 -10.11 13.51 2.36
CA PHE A 169 -10.84 14.74 2.02
C PHE A 169 -11.26 15.56 3.24
N ASP A 170 -11.46 16.87 3.03
CA ASP A 170 -11.83 17.85 4.07
C ASP A 170 -13.32 18.25 3.93
N GLY A 171 -14.23 17.47 4.53
CA GLY A 171 -15.65 17.85 4.69
C GLY A 171 -16.45 17.97 3.39
N ALA A 172 -15.96 17.39 2.30
CA ALA A 172 -16.65 17.31 1.02
C ALA A 172 -17.92 16.43 1.12
N THR A 173 -18.95 16.79 0.36
CA THR A 173 -20.18 15.99 0.25
C THR A 173 -19.93 14.74 -0.60
N VAL A 174 -20.76 13.69 -0.42
CA VAL A 174 -20.61 12.41 -1.12
C VAL A 174 -20.62 12.58 -2.65
N GLU A 175 -21.40 13.55 -3.15
CA GLU A 175 -21.49 13.89 -4.57
C GLU A 175 -20.21 14.50 -5.14
N GLN A 176 -19.31 15.00 -4.28
CA GLN A 176 -18.03 15.58 -4.67
C GLN A 176 -16.87 14.58 -4.57
N LEU A 177 -17.10 13.41 -3.96
CA LEU A 177 -16.09 12.39 -3.79
C LEU A 177 -15.91 11.56 -5.08
N PRO A 178 -14.69 11.06 -5.35
CA PRO A 178 -14.51 10.05 -6.38
C PRO A 178 -15.46 8.88 -6.12
N GLN A 179 -16.11 8.41 -7.18
CA GLN A 179 -17.02 7.27 -7.09
C GLN A 179 -16.29 5.96 -7.35
N LYS A 180 -15.12 6.04 -8.01
CA LYS A 180 -14.30 4.89 -8.40
C LYS A 180 -12.81 5.25 -8.34
N ALA A 181 -12.00 4.23 -8.15
CA ALA A 181 -10.56 4.30 -8.39
C ALA A 181 -10.23 3.72 -9.78
N SER A 182 -8.94 3.75 -10.12
CA SER A 182 -8.40 2.91 -11.19
C SER A 182 -8.92 1.48 -11.15
N GLU A 183 -8.98 0.86 -12.33
CA GLU A 183 -9.30 -0.56 -12.48
C GLU A 183 -8.50 -1.41 -11.47
N ASP A 184 -9.20 -2.36 -10.84
CA ASP A 184 -8.72 -3.29 -9.80
C ASP A 184 -8.42 -2.70 -8.40
N PHE A 185 -8.68 -1.42 -8.16
CA PHE A 185 -8.50 -0.81 -6.84
C PHE A 185 -9.83 -0.60 -6.11
N ASP A 186 -9.88 -1.04 -4.85
CA ASP A 186 -10.94 -0.67 -3.91
C ASP A 186 -10.71 0.78 -3.46
N LEU A 187 -11.72 1.64 -3.65
CA LEU A 187 -11.68 3.04 -3.21
C LEU A 187 -12.21 3.17 -1.79
N VAL A 188 -11.43 3.78 -0.91
CA VAL A 188 -11.84 4.10 0.46
C VAL A 188 -11.70 5.60 0.67
N CYS A 189 -12.81 6.29 0.93
CA CYS A 189 -12.82 7.73 1.20
C CYS A 189 -12.85 7.99 2.72
N ILE A 190 -11.92 8.79 3.23
CA ILE A 190 -11.84 9.14 4.65
C ILE A 190 -11.86 10.66 4.83
N ASP A 191 -12.85 11.12 5.59
CA ASP A 191 -12.98 12.53 5.98
C ASP A 191 -12.04 12.85 7.14
N TYR A 192 -11.18 13.84 6.94
CA TYR A 192 -10.24 14.32 7.93
C TYR A 192 -10.66 15.66 8.57
N SER A 193 -11.79 16.25 8.19
CA SER A 193 -12.15 17.63 8.57
C SER A 193 -12.22 17.87 10.07
N GLU A 194 -12.68 16.89 10.85
CA GLU A 194 -12.86 17.02 12.30
C GLU A 194 -11.53 17.16 13.06
N ASP A 195 -10.44 16.64 12.49
CA ASP A 195 -9.12 16.61 13.13
C ASP A 195 -8.16 17.68 12.56
N THR A 196 -8.67 18.55 11.68
CA THR A 196 -7.86 19.62 11.08
C THR A 196 -7.59 20.78 12.03
N PHE A 197 -6.49 21.46 11.76
CA PHE A 197 -6.17 22.78 12.28
C PHE A 197 -5.49 23.61 11.21
N ASP A 198 -6.24 24.56 10.66
CA ASP A 198 -5.87 25.30 9.45
C ASP A 198 -5.52 24.33 8.31
N ASN A 199 -4.24 24.22 7.96
CA ASN A 199 -3.75 23.34 6.91
C ASN A 199 -3.14 22.04 7.43
N PHE A 200 -3.14 21.83 8.75
CA PHE A 200 -2.47 20.72 9.40
C PHE A 200 -3.47 19.70 9.94
N ILE A 201 -3.06 18.43 10.02
CA ILE A 201 -3.78 17.39 10.74
C ILE A 201 -3.24 17.27 12.16
N ARG A 202 -4.13 17.20 13.16
CA ARG A 202 -3.77 16.95 14.55
C ARG A 202 -3.67 15.45 14.82
N MET A 203 -2.59 15.04 15.45
CA MET A 203 -2.40 13.66 15.90
C MET A 203 -2.06 13.66 17.39
N GLU A 204 -2.92 13.04 18.20
CA GLU A 204 -2.60 12.73 19.59
C GLU A 204 -1.69 11.50 19.64
N ILE A 205 -0.64 11.52 20.46
CA ILE A 205 0.24 10.36 20.69
C ILE A 205 -0.08 9.70 22.02
#